data_AF-A0A945FK13-F1
#
_entry.id   AF-A0A945FK13-F1
#
_cell.length_a   1.000
_cell.length_b   1.000
_cell.length_c   1.000
_cell.angle_alpha   90.00
_cell.angle_beta   90.00
_cell.angle_gamma   90.00
#
_symmetry.space_group_name_H-M   'P 1'
#
loop_
_entity.id
_entity.type
_entity.pdbx_description
1 polymer ?
#
loop_
_entity_poly.entity_id
_entity_poly.type
_entity_poly.pdbx_seq_one_letter_code
_entity_poly.pdbx_strand_id
1 'polypeptide(L)'
;MSLAANTPSTLSRTGLWLGPLIAFLLIAFVDLKPDNPAVTRTAAVALWMAIWWITEAVPLAATALLPVALFPLLGIMNGKTVAPLYFNHIIFLFIGGFLVALAMQYWQLHKRIALRLLLLFGGCPRCTLTGFMIATAFLSMWISNTATTMMMVPIALAIVLKVEEQSDNQDTRFGTGIFLGVAYAASIGGLATLVGTPPNLSFARILTIHFPTAPEISFATWFAFAFPLSVILLIVAGITISYLYNIRGRGEKLDTQMVHTQYAELGPMSFAEKIVLANFISLAILWLTRKSITVGTWTLPGWSQLFENSTWINDGTVAIFIALLLFIIPSQSKSKSRILDWEIAANLPWHIILLFGGGFALASGFKESGLSLWCAQQLQGLGTIHPLILIVALCFLMTFLTELTSNTATAEMFLPILAALAVAVEVNPLLLMVPATLSCSCA
;
A
#
# COMPACT_ATOMS: atom_id res chain seq x y z
N MET A 1 -17.08 -15.34 -11.49
CA MET A 1 -17.35 -15.92 -10.15
C MET A 1 -18.46 -15.08 -9.55
N SER A 2 -19.62 -15.68 -9.22
CA SER A 2 -20.83 -14.95 -8.87
C SER A 2 -20.61 -14.10 -7.63
N LEU A 3 -20.90 -12.79 -7.73
CA LEU A 3 -21.10 -11.90 -6.60
C LEU A 3 -22.26 -12.45 -5.77
N ALA A 4 -21.95 -13.29 -4.78
CA ALA A 4 -22.86 -13.51 -3.68
C ALA A 4 -23.14 -12.12 -3.09
N ALA A 5 -24.37 -11.65 -3.22
CA ALA A 5 -24.82 -10.41 -2.61
C ALA A 5 -24.72 -10.60 -1.09
N ASN A 6 -23.58 -10.23 -0.51
CA ASN A 6 -23.40 -10.16 0.93
C ASN A 6 -24.48 -9.24 1.47
N THR A 7 -25.45 -9.80 2.20
CA THR A 7 -26.42 -8.99 2.94
C THR A 7 -25.65 -8.03 3.83
N PRO A 8 -25.87 -6.71 3.73
CA PRO A 8 -25.08 -5.74 4.49
C PRO A 8 -25.26 -6.02 5.98
N SER A 9 -24.14 -6.06 6.69
CA SER A 9 -24.09 -6.29 8.14
C SER A 9 -24.94 -5.23 8.86
N THR A 10 -25.43 -5.55 10.06
CA THR A 10 -26.18 -4.58 10.88
C THR A 10 -25.39 -3.28 11.08
N LEU A 11 -24.05 -3.38 11.19
CA LEU A 11 -23.12 -2.25 11.29
C LEU A 11 -23.09 -1.38 10.02
N SER A 12 -23.07 -2.00 8.84
CA SER A 12 -23.10 -1.30 7.55
C SER A 12 -24.43 -0.54 7.36
N ARG A 13 -25.56 -1.16 7.76
CA ARG A 13 -26.89 -0.53 7.67
C ARG A 13 -27.05 0.66 8.62
N THR A 14 -26.53 0.56 9.84
CA THR A 14 -26.57 1.69 10.78
C THR A 14 -25.64 2.81 10.32
N GLY A 15 -24.43 2.47 9.87
CA GLY A 15 -23.44 3.42 9.34
C GLY A 15 -23.96 4.25 8.17
N LEU A 16 -24.78 3.64 7.29
CA LEU A 16 -25.36 4.32 6.12
C LEU A 16 -26.12 5.59 6.49
N TRP A 17 -26.94 5.54 7.53
CA TRP A 17 -27.74 6.67 8.00
C TRP A 17 -27.01 7.50 9.06
N LEU A 18 -26.16 6.87 9.87
CA LEU A 18 -25.42 7.53 10.95
C LEU A 18 -24.43 8.58 10.41
N GLY A 19 -23.74 8.31 9.31
CA GLY A 19 -22.78 9.24 8.70
C GLY A 19 -23.41 10.59 8.31
N PRO A 20 -24.40 10.61 7.40
CA PRO A 20 -25.10 11.84 7.01
C PRO A 20 -25.79 12.53 8.19
N LEU A 21 -26.38 11.76 9.11
CA LEU A 21 -27.05 12.31 10.29
C LEU A 21 -26.07 13.06 11.19
N ILE A 22 -24.93 12.45 11.53
CA ILE A 22 -23.90 13.09 12.36
C ILE A 22 -23.34 14.33 11.66
N ALA A 23 -23.09 14.26 10.35
CA ALA A 23 -22.62 15.42 9.59
C ALA A 23 -23.64 16.57 9.62
N PHE A 24 -24.92 16.27 9.44
CA PHE A 24 -26.00 17.25 9.54
C PHE A 24 -26.09 17.87 10.93
N LEU A 25 -26.09 17.05 11.98
CA LEU A 25 -26.15 17.53 13.36
C LEU A 25 -24.95 18.42 13.70
N LEU A 26 -23.75 18.06 13.23
CA LEU A 26 -22.55 18.86 13.47
C LEU A 26 -22.61 20.21 12.76
N ILE A 27 -23.11 20.27 11.52
CA ILE A 27 -23.29 21.53 10.80
C ILE A 27 -24.41 22.39 11.43
N ALA A 28 -25.48 21.78 11.92
CA ALA A 28 -26.65 22.48 12.44
C ALA A 28 -26.49 23.00 13.88
N PHE A 29 -25.74 22.28 14.73
CA PHE A 29 -25.73 22.53 16.18
C PHE A 29 -24.34 22.79 16.77
N VAL A 30 -23.25 22.60 16.01
CA VAL A 30 -21.88 22.80 16.51
C VAL A 30 -21.20 23.88 15.72
N ASP A 31 -20.56 24.82 16.41
CA ASP A 31 -19.72 25.84 15.81
C ASP A 31 -18.29 25.72 16.35
N LEU A 32 -17.45 24.99 15.63
CA LEU A 32 -16.06 24.76 16.05
C LEU A 32 -15.23 26.05 16.00
N LYS A 33 -15.58 26.97 15.09
CA LYS A 33 -14.91 28.25 14.92
C LYS A 33 -15.88 29.26 14.31
N PRO A 34 -16.48 30.16 15.11
CA PRO A 34 -17.52 31.08 14.66
C PRO A 34 -17.15 31.95 13.47
N ASP A 35 -15.88 32.37 13.39
CA ASP A 35 -15.39 33.21 12.30
C ASP A 35 -15.12 32.44 11.00
N ASN A 36 -15.12 31.11 11.03
CA ASN A 36 -14.84 30.27 9.87
C ASN A 36 -15.67 28.96 9.87
N PRO A 37 -16.92 29.02 9.37
CA PRO A 37 -17.79 27.85 9.23
C PRO A 37 -17.22 26.70 8.40
N ALA A 38 -16.21 26.95 7.55
CA ALA A 38 -15.59 25.89 6.75
C ALA A 38 -14.89 24.84 7.64
N VAL A 39 -14.40 25.22 8.84
CA VAL A 39 -13.83 24.29 9.81
C VAL A 39 -14.84 23.21 10.20
N THR A 40 -16.02 23.63 10.67
CA THR A 40 -17.13 22.75 11.04
C THR A 40 -17.60 21.90 9.87
N ARG A 41 -17.76 22.50 8.69
CA ARG A 41 -18.25 21.79 7.49
C ARG A 41 -17.27 20.71 7.03
N THR A 42 -15.96 20.98 7.04
CA THR A 42 -14.95 19.97 6.73
C THR A 42 -14.94 18.85 7.76
N ALA A 43 -15.05 19.17 9.05
CA ALA A 43 -15.12 18.16 10.11
C ALA A 43 -16.35 17.24 9.95
N ALA A 44 -17.49 17.81 9.54
CA ALA A 44 -18.70 17.05 9.25
C ALA A 44 -18.51 16.06 8.09
N VAL A 45 -17.89 16.48 6.99
CA VAL A 45 -17.58 15.59 5.86
C VAL A 45 -16.56 14.53 6.27
N ALA A 46 -15.53 14.91 7.04
CA ALA A 46 -14.53 13.99 7.55
C ALA A 46 -15.14 12.88 8.42
N LEU A 47 -16.04 13.25 9.34
CA LEU A 47 -16.73 12.29 10.21
C LEU A 47 -17.69 11.39 9.42
N TRP A 48 -18.39 11.94 8.43
CA TRP A 48 -19.21 11.12 7.54
C TRP A 48 -18.34 10.07 6.83
N MET A 49 -17.24 10.50 6.20
CA MET A 49 -16.31 9.60 5.52
C MET A 49 -15.74 8.55 6.49
N ALA A 50 -15.32 8.97 7.68
CA ALA A 50 -14.82 8.08 8.73
C ALA A 50 -15.83 7.00 9.10
N ILE A 51 -17.08 7.38 9.37
CA ILE A 51 -18.14 6.42 9.71
C ILE A 51 -18.36 5.44 8.57
N TRP A 52 -18.46 5.92 7.32
CA TRP A 52 -18.68 5.05 6.16
C TRP A 52 -17.49 4.15 5.83
N TRP A 53 -16.26 4.61 6.02
CA TRP A 53 -15.06 3.79 5.82
C TRP A 53 -14.88 2.74 6.92
N ILE A 54 -15.16 3.07 8.19
CA ILE A 54 -15.05 2.12 9.31
C ILE A 54 -16.16 1.07 9.24
N THR A 55 -17.39 1.48 8.94
CA THR A 55 -18.54 0.57 8.91
C THR A 55 -18.71 -0.16 7.57
N GLU A 56 -17.93 0.23 6.56
CA GLU A 56 -18.11 -0.18 5.15
C GLU A 56 -19.58 -0.07 4.72
N ALA A 57 -20.26 1.02 5.12
CA ALA A 57 -21.66 1.28 4.79
C ALA A 57 -21.89 1.43 3.28
N VAL A 58 -20.89 1.97 2.59
CA VAL A 58 -20.86 2.26 1.15
C VAL A 58 -19.46 1.85 0.65
N PRO A 59 -19.30 1.35 -0.60
CA PRO A 59 -17.98 1.01 -1.14
C PRO A 59 -16.96 2.13 -0.92
N LEU A 60 -15.75 1.77 -0.47
CA LEU A 60 -14.70 2.73 -0.07
C LEU A 60 -14.47 3.84 -1.11
N ALA A 61 -14.47 3.48 -2.39
CA ALA A 61 -14.30 4.40 -3.52
C ALA A 61 -15.47 5.38 -3.71
N ALA A 62 -16.71 4.96 -3.41
CA ALA A 62 -17.88 5.84 -3.48
C ALA A 62 -17.91 6.81 -2.29
N THR A 63 -17.56 6.35 -1.09
CA THR A 63 -17.30 7.22 0.07
C THR A 63 -16.21 8.25 -0.25
N ALA A 64 -15.15 7.82 -0.95
CA ALA A 64 -14.07 8.68 -1.37
C ALA A 64 -14.47 9.76 -2.37
N LEU A 65 -15.64 9.68 -3.04
CA LEU A 65 -16.15 10.73 -3.91
C LEU A 65 -16.92 11.83 -3.17
N LEU A 66 -17.22 11.64 -1.88
CA LEU A 66 -17.95 12.62 -1.07
C LEU A 66 -17.31 14.02 -1.11
N PRO A 67 -15.97 14.20 -1.01
CA PRO A 67 -15.36 15.53 -1.12
C PRO A 67 -15.63 16.23 -2.46
N VAL A 68 -15.67 15.51 -3.59
CA VAL A 68 -15.99 16.12 -4.90
C VAL A 68 -17.38 16.74 -4.90
N ALA A 69 -18.35 16.03 -4.33
CA ALA A 69 -19.73 16.49 -4.27
C ALA A 69 -19.94 17.55 -3.18
N LEU A 70 -19.44 17.30 -1.97
CA LEU A 70 -19.81 18.06 -0.78
C LEU A 70 -18.95 19.31 -0.56
N PHE A 71 -17.66 19.30 -0.93
CA PHE A 71 -16.81 20.47 -0.66
C PHE A 71 -17.26 21.73 -1.39
N PRO A 72 -17.66 21.68 -2.68
CA PRO A 72 -18.20 22.85 -3.37
C PRO A 72 -19.55 23.27 -2.80
N LEU A 73 -20.44 22.31 -2.51
CA LEU A 73 -21.78 22.57 -1.97
C LEU A 73 -21.73 23.24 -0.59
N LEU A 74 -20.79 22.83 0.25
CA LEU A 74 -20.58 23.36 1.59
C LEU A 74 -19.67 24.59 1.61
N GLY A 75 -19.19 25.07 0.45
CA GLY A 75 -18.30 26.22 0.36
C GLY A 75 -16.94 26.01 1.04
N ILE A 76 -16.45 24.77 1.10
CA ILE A 76 -15.13 24.42 1.64
C ILE A 76 -14.05 24.66 0.59
N MET A 77 -14.25 24.15 -0.63
CA MET A 77 -13.29 24.25 -1.72
C MET A 77 -13.98 24.16 -3.09
N ASN A 78 -13.50 24.92 -4.06
CA ASN A 78 -14.05 24.92 -5.43
C ASN A 78 -13.82 23.56 -6.11
N GLY A 79 -14.81 23.06 -6.86
CA GLY A 79 -14.70 21.79 -7.59
C GLY A 79 -13.52 21.72 -8.57
N LYS A 80 -13.11 22.85 -9.18
CA LYS A 80 -11.90 22.95 -10.02
C LYS A 80 -10.60 22.76 -9.25
N THR A 81 -10.61 23.02 -7.94
CA THR A 81 -9.47 22.77 -7.04
C THR A 81 -9.53 21.37 -6.44
N VAL A 82 -10.73 20.82 -6.22
CA VAL A 82 -10.92 19.45 -5.72
C VAL A 82 -10.56 18.41 -6.77
N ALA A 83 -11.00 18.57 -8.02
CA ALA A 83 -10.83 17.55 -9.06
C ALA A 83 -9.35 17.15 -9.33
N PRO A 84 -8.38 18.08 -9.43
CA PRO A 84 -6.97 17.73 -9.59
C PRO A 84 -6.36 16.92 -8.44
N LEU A 85 -7.02 16.83 -7.28
CA LEU A 85 -6.56 16.00 -6.17
C LEU A 85 -6.76 14.50 -6.46
N TYR A 86 -7.72 14.14 -7.30
CA TYR A 86 -8.02 12.75 -7.68
C TYR A 86 -7.09 12.20 -8.77
N PHE A 87 -6.50 13.06 -9.58
CA PHE A 87 -5.56 12.68 -10.64
C PHE A 87 -4.31 13.55 -10.57
N ASN A 88 -3.34 13.10 -9.79
CA ASN A 88 -2.06 13.77 -9.57
C ASN A 88 -0.87 12.82 -9.84
N HIS A 89 0.36 13.32 -9.71
CA HIS A 89 1.56 12.56 -10.03
C HIS A 89 1.76 11.28 -9.18
N ILE A 90 1.29 11.25 -7.93
CA ILE A 90 1.31 10.05 -7.07
C ILE A 90 0.31 9.00 -7.58
N ILE A 91 -0.83 9.43 -8.10
CA ILE A 91 -1.80 8.55 -8.77
C ILE A 91 -1.21 7.98 -10.06
N PHE A 92 -0.49 8.78 -10.84
CA PHE A 92 0.20 8.30 -12.04
C PHE A 92 1.35 7.32 -11.71
N LEU A 93 2.05 7.52 -10.59
CA LEU A 93 3.01 6.55 -10.04
C LEU A 93 2.33 5.20 -9.78
N PHE A 94 1.18 5.23 -9.11
CA PHE A 94 0.40 4.02 -8.86
C PHE A 94 -0.10 3.35 -10.16
N ILE A 95 -0.72 4.12 -11.06
CA ILE A 95 -1.24 3.60 -12.34
C ILE A 95 -0.10 2.96 -13.15
N GLY A 96 1.00 3.66 -13.36
CA GLY A 96 2.13 3.15 -14.13
C GLY A 96 2.75 1.89 -13.51
N GLY A 97 2.95 1.89 -12.18
CA GLY A 97 3.43 0.72 -11.46
C GLY A 97 2.50 -0.49 -11.58
N PHE A 98 1.18 -0.27 -11.43
CA PHE A 98 0.19 -1.33 -11.59
C PHE A 98 0.06 -1.85 -13.01
N LEU A 99 0.21 -1.02 -14.04
CA LEU A 99 0.22 -1.49 -15.42
C LEU A 99 1.38 -2.46 -15.69
N VAL A 100 2.56 -2.16 -15.14
CA VAL A 100 3.72 -3.06 -15.21
C VAL A 100 3.48 -4.34 -14.40
N ALA A 101 2.86 -4.23 -13.21
CA ALA A 101 2.49 -5.39 -12.40
C ALA A 101 1.43 -6.28 -13.08
N LEU A 102 0.42 -5.69 -13.73
CA LEU A 102 -0.60 -6.41 -14.50
C LEU A 102 0.01 -7.14 -15.70
N ALA A 103 0.95 -6.52 -16.41
CA ALA A 103 1.70 -7.21 -17.47
C ALA A 103 2.50 -8.39 -16.91
N MET A 104 3.18 -8.21 -15.77
CA MET A 104 3.91 -9.28 -15.07
C MET A 104 2.98 -10.44 -14.64
N GLN A 105 1.76 -10.10 -14.22
CA GLN A 105 0.75 -11.07 -13.84
C GLN A 105 0.24 -11.84 -15.06
N TYR A 106 -0.15 -11.12 -16.11
CA TYR A 106 -0.70 -11.70 -17.34
C TYR A 106 0.28 -12.68 -18.00
N TRP A 107 1.56 -12.30 -18.09
CA TRP A 107 2.61 -13.13 -18.68
C TRP A 107 3.22 -14.17 -17.72
N GLN A 108 2.64 -14.35 -16.52
CA GLN A 108 3.08 -15.34 -15.52
C GLN A 108 4.53 -15.22 -15.04
N LEU A 109 5.18 -14.07 -15.30
CA LEU A 109 6.56 -13.81 -14.88
C LEU A 109 6.69 -13.85 -13.34
N HIS A 110 5.71 -13.29 -12.63
CA HIS A 110 5.61 -13.34 -11.17
C HIS A 110 5.67 -14.78 -10.62
N LYS A 111 4.93 -15.73 -11.20
CA LYS A 111 4.95 -17.16 -10.82
C LYS A 111 6.34 -17.78 -11.04
N ARG A 112 6.99 -17.46 -12.16
CA ARG A 112 8.36 -17.93 -12.45
C ARG A 112 9.36 -17.41 -11.41
N ILE A 113 9.27 -16.14 -11.05
CA ILE A 113 10.11 -15.52 -10.01
C ILE A 113 9.86 -16.20 -8.66
N ALA A 114 8.60 -16.38 -8.28
CA ALA A 114 8.20 -17.03 -7.02
C ALA A 114 8.81 -18.43 -6.88
N LEU A 115 8.58 -19.28 -7.88
CA LEU A 115 9.09 -20.66 -7.88
C LEU A 115 10.61 -20.69 -7.91
N ARG A 116 11.26 -19.81 -8.69
CA ARG A 116 12.73 -19.73 -8.71
C ARG A 116 13.31 -19.34 -7.35
N LEU A 117 12.68 -18.40 -6.64
CA LEU A 117 13.09 -18.05 -5.28
C LEU A 117 12.88 -19.23 -4.31
N LEU A 118 11.75 -19.92 -4.40
CA LEU A 118 11.50 -21.12 -3.57
C LEU A 118 12.53 -22.22 -3.81
N LEU A 119 12.98 -22.42 -5.07
CA LEU A 119 14.03 -23.38 -5.39
C LEU A 119 15.40 -23.05 -4.77
N LEU A 120 15.65 -21.79 -4.40
CA LEU A 120 16.87 -21.41 -3.66
C LEU A 120 16.82 -21.84 -2.18
N PHE A 121 15.60 -22.02 -1.64
CA PHE A 121 15.36 -22.30 -0.22
C PHE A 121 14.66 -23.65 -0.07
N GLY A 122 15.44 -24.73 -0.04
CA GLY A 122 14.93 -26.11 0.00
C GLY A 122 15.62 -27.00 1.05
N GLY A 123 15.04 -28.18 1.26
CA GLY A 123 15.67 -29.26 2.04
C GLY A 123 15.38 -29.27 3.55
N CYS A 124 14.65 -28.29 4.09
CA CYS A 124 14.19 -28.31 5.47
C CYS A 124 12.87 -27.52 5.68
N PRO A 125 12.00 -27.87 6.66
CA PRO A 125 10.73 -27.17 6.90
C PRO A 125 10.87 -25.66 7.15
N ARG A 126 11.90 -25.27 7.90
CA ARG A 126 12.19 -23.86 8.18
C ARG A 126 12.69 -23.11 6.96
N CYS A 127 13.53 -23.78 6.17
CA CYS A 127 14.03 -23.27 4.90
C CYS A 127 12.86 -22.99 3.96
N THR A 128 11.87 -23.89 3.94
CA THR A 128 10.64 -23.76 3.15
C THR A 128 9.82 -22.55 3.61
N LEU A 129 9.56 -22.39 4.92
CA LEU A 129 8.89 -21.19 5.45
C LEU A 129 9.63 -19.91 5.03
N THR A 130 10.94 -19.85 5.26
CA THR A 130 11.76 -18.69 4.88
C THR A 130 11.69 -18.43 3.37
N GLY A 131 11.73 -19.47 2.54
CA GLY A 131 11.57 -19.36 1.10
C GLY A 131 10.23 -18.75 0.69
N PHE A 132 9.13 -19.23 1.29
CA PHE A 132 7.80 -18.65 1.08
C PHE A 132 7.74 -17.20 1.52
N MET A 133 8.24 -16.88 2.71
CA MET A 133 8.21 -15.53 3.23
C MET A 133 9.04 -14.57 2.37
N ILE A 134 10.25 -14.94 1.96
CA ILE A 134 11.11 -14.12 1.09
C ILE A 134 10.47 -13.93 -0.29
N ALA A 135 9.98 -15.02 -0.91
CA ALA A 135 9.34 -14.94 -2.22
C ALA A 135 8.07 -14.08 -2.18
N THR A 136 7.25 -14.25 -1.15
CA THR A 136 6.03 -13.47 -0.95
C THR A 136 6.36 -12.00 -0.71
N ALA A 137 7.25 -11.70 0.24
CA ALA A 137 7.63 -10.33 0.55
C ALA A 137 8.21 -9.63 -0.68
N PHE A 138 9.12 -10.28 -1.40
CA PHE A 138 9.72 -9.74 -2.63
C PHE A 138 8.66 -9.38 -3.67
N LEU A 139 7.70 -10.27 -3.94
CA LEU A 139 6.63 -9.99 -4.91
C LEU A 139 5.70 -8.87 -4.44
N SER A 140 5.40 -8.83 -3.15
CA SER A 140 4.56 -7.78 -2.54
C SER A 140 5.21 -6.40 -2.54
N MET A 141 6.52 -6.30 -2.76
CA MET A 141 7.18 -5.00 -2.97
C MET A 141 6.72 -4.33 -4.27
N TRP A 142 6.15 -5.07 -5.22
CA TRP A 142 5.86 -4.60 -6.58
C TRP A 142 4.42 -4.83 -7.01
N ILE A 143 3.78 -5.82 -6.40
CA ILE A 143 2.40 -6.24 -6.66
C ILE A 143 1.60 -5.97 -5.37
N SER A 144 0.28 -5.81 -5.47
CA SER A 144 -0.57 -5.67 -4.28
C SER A 144 -0.47 -6.88 -3.35
N ASN A 145 -0.49 -6.63 -2.03
CA ASN A 145 -0.50 -7.67 -0.99
C ASN A 145 -1.54 -8.77 -1.25
N THR A 146 -2.79 -8.40 -1.55
CA THR A 146 -3.88 -9.35 -1.81
C THR A 146 -3.58 -10.26 -3.00
N ALA A 147 -3.12 -9.71 -4.13
CA ALA A 147 -2.78 -10.52 -5.30
C ALA A 147 -1.58 -11.45 -5.04
N THR A 148 -0.57 -10.96 -4.32
CA THR A 148 0.59 -11.77 -3.93
C THR A 148 0.17 -12.94 -3.05
N THR A 149 -0.66 -12.71 -2.03
CA THR A 149 -1.19 -13.77 -1.16
C THR A 149 -2.02 -14.76 -1.96
N MET A 150 -2.96 -14.31 -2.80
CA MET A 150 -3.79 -15.18 -3.63
C MET A 150 -2.97 -16.07 -4.57
N MET A 151 -1.83 -15.59 -5.06
CA MET A 151 -0.92 -16.38 -5.89
C MET A 151 -0.12 -17.39 -5.07
N MET A 152 0.35 -17.00 -3.88
CA MET A 152 1.20 -17.85 -3.04
C MET A 152 0.41 -18.96 -2.33
N VAL A 153 -0.85 -18.72 -1.99
CA VAL A 153 -1.71 -19.69 -1.26
C VAL A 153 -1.83 -21.04 -1.99
N PRO A 154 -2.14 -21.13 -3.30
CA PRO A 154 -2.16 -22.41 -4.00
C PRO A 154 -0.82 -23.15 -4.01
N ILE A 155 0.29 -22.42 -4.15
CA ILE A 155 1.65 -22.99 -4.14
C ILE A 155 1.97 -23.54 -2.74
N ALA A 156 1.66 -22.76 -1.71
CA ALA A 156 1.81 -23.15 -0.32
C ALA A 156 0.96 -24.37 0.02
N LEU A 157 -0.33 -24.36 -0.35
CA LEU A 157 -1.26 -25.45 -0.10
C LEU A 157 -0.76 -26.77 -0.68
N ALA A 158 -0.28 -26.75 -1.91
CA ALA A 158 0.17 -27.98 -2.56
C ALA A 158 1.45 -28.55 -1.91
N ILE A 159 2.29 -27.74 -1.27
CA ILE A 159 3.39 -28.24 -0.43
C ILE A 159 2.86 -28.75 0.91
N VAL A 160 2.00 -28.00 1.58
CA VAL A 160 1.41 -28.37 2.88
C VAL A 160 0.72 -29.73 2.80
N LEU A 161 -0.12 -29.96 1.79
CA LEU A 161 -0.80 -31.24 1.59
C LEU A 161 0.18 -32.40 1.41
N LYS A 162 1.31 -32.17 0.72
CA LYS A 162 2.33 -33.20 0.54
C LYS A 162 3.04 -33.58 1.85
N VAL A 163 3.27 -32.59 2.71
CA VAL A 163 3.85 -32.83 4.04
C VAL A 163 2.86 -33.54 4.96
N GLU A 164 1.58 -33.19 4.88
CA GLU A 164 0.52 -33.83 5.66
C GLU A 164 0.28 -35.28 5.24
N GLU A 165 0.35 -35.61 3.94
CA GLU A 165 0.30 -37.00 3.45
C GLU A 165 1.43 -37.89 4.00
N GLN A 166 2.59 -37.30 4.25
CA GLN A 166 3.77 -38.02 4.76
C GLN A 166 3.80 -38.13 6.28
N SER A 167 2.97 -37.36 6.98
CA SER A 167 2.93 -37.32 8.43
C SER A 167 1.80 -38.22 8.96
N ASP A 168 2.14 -39.21 9.78
CA ASP A 168 1.19 -40.14 10.42
C ASP A 168 0.23 -39.42 11.40
N ASN A 169 0.55 -38.18 11.78
CA ASN A 169 -0.27 -37.31 12.61
C ASN A 169 -0.85 -36.15 11.79
N GLN A 170 -2.13 -35.83 12.03
CA GLN A 170 -2.84 -34.64 11.51
C GLN A 170 -2.31 -33.32 12.13
N ASP A 171 -0.99 -33.13 12.19
CA ASP A 171 -0.37 -31.94 12.73
C ASP A 171 -0.40 -30.79 11.72
N THR A 172 -1.43 -29.94 11.88
CA THR A 172 -1.72 -28.76 11.05
C THR A 172 -0.83 -27.56 11.34
N ARG A 173 0.09 -27.64 12.31
CA ARG A 173 0.95 -26.52 12.71
C ARG A 173 1.86 -26.06 11.57
N PHE A 174 2.38 -26.99 10.78
CA PHE A 174 3.20 -26.66 9.61
C PHE A 174 2.39 -25.85 8.59
N GLY A 175 1.20 -26.34 8.20
CA GLY A 175 0.31 -25.66 7.27
C GLY A 175 -0.08 -24.26 7.76
N THR A 176 -0.51 -24.18 9.01
CA THR A 176 -0.89 -22.91 9.66
C THR A 176 0.28 -21.91 9.64
N GLY A 177 1.48 -22.36 10.01
CA GLY A 177 2.66 -21.50 10.00
C GLY A 177 3.09 -21.05 8.61
N ILE A 178 2.96 -21.88 7.57
CA ILE A 178 3.22 -21.48 6.18
C ILE A 178 2.20 -20.43 5.72
N PHE A 179 0.90 -20.64 5.95
CA PHE A 179 -0.14 -19.68 5.53
C PHE A 179 -0.01 -18.34 6.25
N LEU A 180 0.26 -18.34 7.56
CA LEU A 180 0.55 -17.10 8.30
C LEU A 180 1.85 -16.44 7.82
N GLY A 181 2.87 -17.24 7.51
CA GLY A 181 4.11 -16.75 6.91
C GLY A 181 3.85 -16.00 5.61
N VAL A 182 3.03 -16.56 4.71
CA VAL A 182 2.62 -15.90 3.46
C VAL A 182 1.80 -14.63 3.75
N ALA A 183 0.80 -14.69 4.63
CA ALA A 183 -0.04 -13.54 4.95
C ALA A 183 0.78 -12.35 5.47
N TYR A 184 1.61 -12.56 6.51
CA TYR A 184 2.43 -11.50 7.08
C TYR A 184 3.55 -11.05 6.15
N ALA A 185 4.17 -11.97 5.40
CA ALA A 185 5.22 -11.59 4.45
C ALA A 185 4.68 -10.69 3.33
N ALA A 186 3.44 -10.88 2.88
CA ALA A 186 2.82 -9.99 1.90
C ALA A 186 2.67 -8.57 2.48
N SER A 187 2.12 -8.43 3.68
CA SER A 187 1.98 -7.13 4.36
C SER A 187 3.36 -6.45 4.59
N ILE A 188 4.33 -7.20 5.12
CA ILE A 188 5.69 -6.70 5.39
C ILE A 188 6.42 -6.32 4.10
N GLY A 189 6.27 -7.09 3.03
CA GLY A 189 6.86 -6.79 1.73
C GLY A 189 6.33 -5.48 1.13
N GLY A 190 5.03 -5.24 1.27
CA GLY A 190 4.38 -4.01 0.81
C GLY A 190 4.93 -2.73 1.44
N LEU A 191 5.53 -2.82 2.64
CA LEU A 191 6.16 -1.67 3.30
C LEU A 191 7.41 -1.16 2.55
N ALA A 192 8.14 -2.04 1.87
CA ALA A 192 9.50 -1.75 1.42
C ALA A 192 9.59 -0.70 0.29
N THR A 193 8.57 -0.57 -0.55
CA THR A 193 8.54 0.38 -1.67
C THR A 193 7.32 1.30 -1.55
N LEU A 194 7.35 2.44 -2.26
CA LEU A 194 6.18 3.32 -2.29
C LEU A 194 4.95 2.65 -2.92
N VAL A 195 5.13 1.77 -3.91
CA VAL A 195 4.02 1.19 -4.69
C VAL A 195 3.45 -0.08 -4.04
N GLY A 196 4.19 -0.74 -3.13
CA GLY A 196 3.81 -2.03 -2.56
C GLY A 196 2.49 -2.01 -1.79
N THR A 197 2.24 -0.96 -0.99
CA THR A 197 0.98 -0.82 -0.23
C THR A 197 0.42 0.61 -0.34
N PRO A 198 -0.90 0.79 -0.49
CA PRO A 198 -1.50 2.11 -0.65
C PRO A 198 -1.18 3.14 0.44
N PRO A 199 -1.15 2.81 1.76
CA PRO A 199 -0.77 3.76 2.81
C PRO A 199 0.52 4.53 2.55
N ASN A 200 1.52 3.90 1.93
CA ASN A 200 2.80 4.55 1.62
C ASN A 200 2.64 5.72 0.65
N LEU A 201 1.81 5.56 -0.38
CA LEU A 201 1.46 6.63 -1.31
C LEU A 201 0.58 7.68 -0.66
N SER A 202 -0.35 7.25 0.21
CA SER A 202 -1.20 8.18 0.96
C SER A 202 -0.35 9.12 1.81
N PHE A 203 0.63 8.57 2.52
CA PHE A 203 1.64 9.32 3.27
C PHE A 203 2.42 10.29 2.38
N ALA A 204 3.04 9.79 1.29
CA ALA A 204 3.88 10.61 0.43
C ALA A 204 3.11 11.84 -0.09
N ARG A 205 1.85 11.66 -0.48
CA ARG A 205 1.02 12.76 -0.94
C ARG A 205 0.54 13.68 0.19
N ILE A 206 0.00 13.13 1.28
CA ILE A 206 -0.55 13.95 2.38
C ILE A 206 0.55 14.80 3.02
N LEU A 207 1.78 14.26 3.15
CA LEU A 207 2.94 15.03 3.59
C LEU A 207 3.17 16.27 2.70
N THR A 208 3.15 16.11 1.37
CA THR A 208 3.34 17.25 0.44
C THR A 208 2.18 18.26 0.46
N ILE A 209 0.96 17.82 0.79
CA ILE A 209 -0.20 18.72 0.94
C ILE A 209 0.01 19.65 2.13
N HIS A 210 0.36 19.09 3.29
CA HIS A 210 0.50 19.86 4.54
C HIS A 210 1.85 20.59 4.64
N PHE A 211 2.93 20.01 4.11
CA PHE A 211 4.29 20.52 4.21
C PHE A 211 4.93 20.66 2.80
N PRO A 212 4.48 21.63 1.98
CA PRO A 212 4.91 21.75 0.59
C PRO A 212 6.39 22.14 0.42
N THR A 213 7.02 22.69 1.47
CA THR A 213 8.45 23.02 1.52
C THR A 213 9.31 21.85 1.97
N ALA A 214 8.71 20.76 2.45
CA ALA A 214 9.46 19.58 2.87
C ALA A 214 10.10 18.89 1.65
N PRO A 215 11.26 18.23 1.83
CA PRO A 215 11.85 17.42 0.78
C PRO A 215 10.87 16.36 0.28
N GLU A 216 10.76 16.23 -1.05
CA GLU A 216 9.95 15.19 -1.68
C GLU A 216 10.44 13.79 -1.28
N ILE A 217 9.51 12.95 -0.83
CA ILE A 217 9.75 11.53 -0.60
C ILE A 217 9.69 10.81 -1.95
N SER A 218 10.84 10.73 -2.61
CA SER A 218 11.02 9.93 -3.83
C SER A 218 10.98 8.43 -3.56
N PHE A 219 10.79 7.63 -4.60
CA PHE A 219 10.88 6.18 -4.54
C PHE A 219 12.20 5.71 -3.91
N ALA A 220 13.33 6.29 -4.34
CA ALA A 220 14.65 5.95 -3.84
C ALA A 220 14.80 6.22 -2.33
N THR A 221 14.35 7.40 -1.88
CA THR A 221 14.42 7.80 -0.47
C THR A 221 13.55 6.93 0.42
N TRP A 222 12.35 6.57 -0.03
CA TRP A 222 11.49 5.64 0.72
C TRP A 222 12.11 4.25 0.77
N PHE A 223 12.57 3.72 -0.37
CA PHE A 223 13.17 2.39 -0.44
C PHE A 223 14.40 2.28 0.47
N ALA A 224 15.30 3.27 0.45
CA ALA A 224 16.48 3.29 1.32
C ALA A 224 16.13 3.23 2.82
N PHE A 225 14.99 3.78 3.21
CA PHE A 225 14.51 3.77 4.59
C PHE A 225 13.70 2.49 4.93
N ALA A 226 12.69 2.18 4.12
CA ALA A 226 11.68 1.17 4.45
C ALA A 226 12.11 -0.26 4.10
N PHE A 227 12.98 -0.45 3.09
CA PHE A 227 13.46 -1.79 2.73
C PHE A 227 14.27 -2.46 3.86
N PRO A 228 15.27 -1.80 4.49
CA PRO A 228 15.97 -2.38 5.64
C PRO A 228 15.01 -2.74 6.78
N LEU A 229 14.03 -1.88 7.06
CA LEU A 229 13.02 -2.14 8.08
C LEU A 229 12.15 -3.35 7.74
N SER A 230 11.68 -3.45 6.51
CA SER A 230 10.91 -4.61 6.01
C SER A 230 11.69 -5.91 6.17
N VAL A 231 13.00 -5.91 5.87
CA VAL A 231 13.87 -7.07 6.07
C VAL A 231 13.94 -7.47 7.56
N ILE A 232 14.11 -6.50 8.46
CA ILE A 232 14.14 -6.76 9.91
C ILE A 232 12.81 -7.35 10.37
N LEU A 233 11.68 -6.75 9.96
CA LEU A 233 10.34 -7.23 10.30
C LEU A 233 10.10 -8.64 9.76
N LEU A 234 10.56 -8.94 8.54
CA LEU A 234 10.42 -10.27 7.93
C LEU A 234 11.20 -11.34 8.71
N ILE A 235 12.41 -11.00 9.16
CA ILE A 235 13.24 -11.89 9.99
C ILE A 235 12.54 -12.13 11.34
N VAL A 236 12.08 -11.08 12.00
CA VAL A 236 11.38 -11.17 13.30
C VAL A 236 10.10 -12.01 13.16
N ALA A 237 9.29 -11.75 12.14
CA ALA A 237 8.08 -12.51 11.86
C ALA A 237 8.39 -13.99 11.59
N GLY A 238 9.40 -14.27 10.75
CA GLY A 238 9.80 -15.64 10.42
C GLY A 238 10.31 -16.43 11.62
N ILE A 239 11.09 -15.80 12.51
CA ILE A 239 11.54 -16.41 13.77
C ILE A 239 10.34 -16.69 14.68
N THR A 240 9.45 -15.71 14.86
CA THR A 240 8.27 -15.82 15.73
C THR A 240 7.34 -16.93 15.25
N ILE A 241 7.00 -16.97 13.96
CA ILE A 241 6.16 -18.02 13.37
C ILE A 241 6.83 -19.39 13.49
N SER A 242 8.14 -19.48 13.19
CA SER A 242 8.88 -20.74 13.30
C SER A 242 8.92 -21.28 14.73
N TYR A 243 8.98 -20.39 15.72
CA TYR A 243 8.97 -20.74 17.15
C TYR A 243 7.56 -21.15 17.62
N LEU A 244 6.55 -20.31 17.41
CA LEU A 244 5.18 -20.53 17.87
C LEU A 244 4.55 -21.80 17.28
N TYR A 245 4.77 -22.06 15.99
CA TYR A 245 4.21 -23.22 15.29
C TYR A 245 5.15 -24.43 15.28
N ASN A 246 6.24 -24.39 16.06
CA ASN A 246 7.22 -25.46 16.19
C ASN A 246 7.63 -26.10 14.85
N ILE A 247 7.91 -25.27 13.84
CA ILE A 247 8.42 -25.73 12.52
C ILE A 247 9.85 -26.32 12.66
N ARG A 248 10.41 -26.28 13.87
CA ARG A 248 11.72 -26.77 14.30
C ARG A 248 11.63 -28.21 14.80
N GLY A 249 11.20 -29.17 13.98
CA GLY A 249 11.03 -30.52 14.54
C GLY A 249 10.98 -31.71 13.61
N ARG A 250 10.82 -31.55 12.30
CA ARG A 250 10.48 -32.75 11.51
C ARG A 250 11.66 -33.62 11.09
N GLY A 251 12.90 -33.16 10.97
CA GLY A 251 14.04 -34.00 10.51
C GLY A 251 13.88 -34.60 9.09
N GLU A 252 12.67 -34.55 8.55
CA GLU A 252 12.24 -34.91 7.22
C GLU A 252 12.83 -33.91 6.23
N LYS A 253 13.65 -34.44 5.33
CA LYS A 253 14.00 -33.72 4.11
C LYS A 253 12.72 -33.57 3.30
N LEU A 254 12.24 -32.34 3.19
CA LEU A 254 11.14 -32.03 2.30
C LEU A 254 11.58 -32.24 0.86
N ASP A 255 10.84 -33.07 0.14
CA ASP A 255 11.06 -33.28 -1.27
C ASP A 255 10.61 -32.04 -2.06
N THR A 256 11.59 -31.29 -2.58
CA THR A 256 11.35 -30.11 -3.41
C THR A 256 11.01 -30.47 -4.85
N GLN A 257 10.94 -31.77 -5.22
CA GLN A 257 10.59 -32.21 -6.57
C GLN A 257 9.30 -31.59 -7.09
N MET A 258 8.32 -31.34 -6.22
CA MET A 258 7.08 -30.69 -6.62
C MET A 258 7.32 -29.26 -7.13
N VAL A 259 8.13 -28.45 -6.42
CA VAL A 259 8.46 -27.08 -6.85
C VAL A 259 9.28 -27.11 -8.15
N HIS A 260 10.18 -28.09 -8.27
CA HIS A 260 10.91 -28.33 -9.52
C HIS A 260 9.98 -28.69 -10.68
N THR A 261 8.97 -29.53 -10.43
CA THR A 261 7.97 -29.95 -11.42
C THR A 261 7.13 -28.76 -11.87
N GLN A 262 6.57 -27.99 -10.93
CA GLN A 262 5.82 -26.78 -11.26
C GLN A 262 6.65 -25.74 -12.03
N TYR A 263 7.94 -25.60 -11.69
CA TYR A 263 8.83 -24.71 -12.43
C TYR A 263 9.15 -25.24 -13.83
N ALA A 264 9.35 -26.55 -13.99
CA ALA A 264 9.58 -27.19 -15.28
C ALA A 264 8.36 -27.08 -16.21
N GLU A 265 7.14 -27.19 -15.66
CA GLU A 265 5.87 -27.03 -16.39
C GLU A 265 5.71 -25.64 -17.01
N LEU A 266 6.39 -24.60 -16.49
CA LEU A 266 6.38 -23.27 -17.10
C LEU A 266 7.15 -23.20 -18.43
N GLY A 267 7.97 -24.22 -18.73
CA GLY A 267 8.83 -24.24 -19.92
C GLY A 267 9.86 -23.10 -19.96
N PRO A 268 10.53 -22.91 -21.11
CA PRO A 268 11.50 -21.83 -21.29
C PRO A 268 10.83 -20.46 -21.25
N MET A 269 11.57 -19.45 -20.79
CA MET A 269 11.06 -18.08 -20.72
C MET A 269 10.71 -17.56 -22.12
N SER A 270 9.44 -17.20 -22.29
CA SER A 270 8.88 -16.62 -23.51
C SER A 270 9.48 -15.24 -23.82
N PHE A 271 9.33 -14.79 -25.07
CA PHE A 271 9.75 -13.44 -25.46
C PHE A 271 9.06 -12.37 -24.60
N ALA A 272 7.75 -12.52 -24.37
CA ALA A 272 6.99 -11.56 -23.59
C ALA A 272 7.45 -11.50 -22.13
N GLU A 273 7.70 -12.64 -21.48
CA GLU A 273 8.28 -12.67 -20.12
C GLU A 273 9.63 -11.94 -20.05
N LYS A 274 10.50 -12.11 -21.05
CA LYS A 274 11.80 -11.39 -21.11
C LYS A 274 11.63 -9.89 -21.24
N ILE A 275 10.70 -9.44 -22.08
CA ILE A 275 10.41 -8.01 -22.26
C ILE A 275 9.85 -7.42 -20.97
N VAL A 276 8.87 -8.08 -20.34
CA VAL A 276 8.30 -7.61 -19.08
C VAL A 276 9.37 -7.57 -17.98
N LEU A 277 10.24 -8.57 -17.90
CA LEU A 277 11.36 -8.58 -16.95
C LEU A 277 12.32 -7.41 -17.19
N ALA A 278 12.70 -7.17 -18.46
CA ALA A 278 13.57 -6.05 -18.81
C ALA A 278 12.91 -4.69 -18.50
N ASN A 279 11.62 -4.55 -18.78
CA ASN A 279 10.83 -3.35 -18.49
C ASN A 279 10.72 -3.09 -16.98
N PHE A 280 10.45 -4.13 -16.20
CA PHE A 280 10.41 -4.09 -14.74
C PHE A 280 11.77 -3.70 -14.12
N ILE A 281 12.86 -4.31 -14.58
CA ILE A 281 14.22 -3.96 -14.11
C ILE A 281 14.54 -2.50 -14.49
N SER A 282 14.17 -2.08 -15.70
CA SER A 282 14.37 -0.70 -16.15
C SER A 282 13.60 0.30 -15.28
N LEU A 283 12.35 -0.01 -14.93
CA LEU A 283 11.54 0.81 -14.02
C LEU A 283 12.22 0.98 -12.67
N ALA A 284 12.65 -0.12 -12.06
CA ALA A 284 13.30 -0.11 -10.75
C ALA A 284 14.60 0.71 -10.77
N ILE A 285 15.44 0.53 -11.80
CA ILE A 285 16.68 1.32 -11.96
C ILE A 285 16.36 2.80 -12.12
N LEU A 286 15.40 3.16 -12.98
CA LEU A 286 15.04 4.56 -13.23
C LEU A 286 14.46 5.23 -11.99
N TRP A 287 13.63 4.53 -11.19
CA TRP A 287 13.14 5.08 -9.92
C TRP A 287 14.26 5.27 -8.90
N LEU A 288 15.11 4.25 -8.71
CA LEU A 288 16.20 4.31 -7.73
C LEU A 288 17.23 5.39 -8.07
N THR A 289 17.46 5.65 -9.36
CA THR A 289 18.49 6.60 -9.81
C THR A 289 17.93 7.96 -10.28
N ARG A 290 16.62 8.22 -10.12
CA ARG A 290 15.99 9.48 -10.57
C ARG A 290 16.62 10.69 -9.92
N LYS A 291 16.61 10.74 -8.60
CA LYS A 291 17.20 11.83 -7.81
C LYS A 291 18.60 11.46 -7.35
N SER A 292 19.42 12.48 -7.12
CA SER A 292 20.78 12.29 -6.62
C SER A 292 20.76 11.66 -5.24
N ILE A 293 21.60 10.64 -5.06
CA ILE A 293 21.75 9.93 -3.80
C ILE A 293 23.03 10.43 -3.15
N THR A 294 22.91 11.10 -2.00
CA THR A 294 24.06 11.52 -1.20
C THR A 294 24.26 10.53 -0.07
N VAL A 295 25.40 9.81 -0.08
CA VAL A 295 25.82 8.89 0.98
C VAL A 295 27.12 9.42 1.58
N GLY A 296 27.01 10.07 2.75
CA GLY A 296 28.15 10.72 3.39
C GLY A 296 28.71 11.84 2.50
N THR A 297 29.95 11.71 2.07
CA THR A 297 30.63 12.66 1.17
C THR A 297 30.44 12.36 -0.32
N TRP A 298 29.88 11.20 -0.66
CA TRP A 298 29.68 10.78 -2.05
C TRP A 298 28.28 11.16 -2.52
N THR A 299 28.18 11.86 -3.64
CA THR A 299 26.90 12.15 -4.28
C THR A 299 26.87 11.51 -5.66
N LEU A 300 26.02 10.51 -5.82
CA LEU A 300 25.71 9.95 -7.13
C LEU A 300 24.67 10.87 -7.79
N PRO A 301 25.00 11.56 -8.91
CA PRO A 301 24.04 12.43 -9.58
C PRO A 301 22.89 11.59 -10.14
N GLY A 302 21.66 12.04 -9.89
CA GLY A 302 20.48 11.41 -10.44
C GLY A 302 20.32 11.73 -11.92
N TRP A 303 19.83 10.78 -12.71
CA TRP A 303 19.70 10.98 -14.16
C TRP A 303 18.71 12.10 -14.51
N SER A 304 17.80 12.48 -13.61
CA SER A 304 16.89 13.63 -13.84
C SER A 304 17.65 14.94 -14.08
N GLN A 305 18.87 15.07 -13.57
CA GLN A 305 19.74 16.24 -13.77
C GLN A 305 20.26 16.37 -15.21
N LEU A 306 20.14 15.32 -16.04
CA LEU A 306 20.46 15.39 -17.47
C LEU A 306 19.49 16.29 -18.25
N PHE A 307 18.35 16.65 -17.66
CA PHE A 307 17.34 17.52 -18.24
C PHE A 307 17.34 18.88 -17.54
N GLU A 308 17.22 19.96 -18.32
CA GLU A 308 17.18 21.35 -17.81
C GLU A 308 16.11 21.53 -16.72
N ASN A 309 14.93 20.93 -16.93
CA ASN A 309 13.80 20.99 -16.00
C ASN A 309 13.68 19.71 -15.15
N SER A 310 14.77 19.33 -14.48
CA SER A 310 14.85 18.12 -13.64
C SER A 310 13.72 17.99 -12.59
N THR A 311 13.19 19.11 -12.10
CA THR A 311 12.10 19.15 -11.10
C THR A 311 10.73 18.78 -11.66
N TRP A 312 10.54 18.82 -12.97
CA TRP A 312 9.26 18.42 -13.61
C TRP A 312 9.15 16.91 -13.75
N ILE A 313 10.26 16.18 -13.62
CA ILE A 313 10.32 14.73 -13.73
C ILE A 313 10.13 14.11 -12.35
N ASN A 314 8.94 13.55 -12.13
CA ASN A 314 8.60 12.82 -10.91
C ASN A 314 8.54 11.30 -11.14
N ASP A 315 8.45 10.53 -10.05
CA ASP A 315 8.38 9.07 -10.12
C ASP A 315 7.16 8.58 -10.92
N GLY A 316 6.07 9.35 -10.95
CA GLY A 316 4.89 9.08 -11.77
C GLY A 316 5.13 9.22 -13.26
N THR A 317 5.88 10.24 -13.69
CA THR A 317 6.29 10.41 -15.09
C THR A 317 7.09 9.19 -15.57
N VAL A 318 8.02 8.70 -14.74
CA VAL A 318 8.83 7.50 -15.04
C VAL A 318 7.94 6.27 -15.17
N ALA A 319 7.01 6.07 -14.24
CA ALA A 319 6.11 4.93 -14.23
C ALA A 319 5.27 4.85 -15.50
N ILE A 320 4.66 5.97 -15.90
CA ILE A 320 3.82 6.05 -17.10
C ILE A 320 4.66 5.86 -18.37
N PHE A 321 5.83 6.48 -18.46
CA PHE A 321 6.72 6.30 -19.60
C PHE A 321 7.06 4.82 -19.84
N ILE A 322 7.44 4.11 -18.77
CA ILE A 322 7.78 2.68 -18.85
C ILE A 322 6.57 1.81 -19.18
N ALA A 323 5.39 2.12 -18.62
CA ALA A 323 4.15 1.42 -18.95
C ALA A 323 3.75 1.61 -20.43
N LEU A 324 3.95 2.81 -21.00
CA LEU A 324 3.67 3.08 -22.42
C LEU A 324 4.50 2.22 -23.37
N LEU A 325 5.75 1.90 -23.01
CA LEU A 325 6.59 0.99 -23.81
C LEU A 325 5.94 -0.40 -23.96
N LEU A 326 5.21 -0.88 -22.95
CA LEU A 326 4.53 -2.19 -22.99
C LEU A 326 3.36 -2.21 -23.99
N PHE A 327 2.71 -1.07 -24.22
CA PHE A 327 1.68 -0.93 -25.26
C PHE A 327 2.28 -0.93 -26.68
N ILE A 328 3.56 -0.58 -26.83
CA ILE A 328 4.24 -0.48 -28.12
C ILE A 328 4.84 -1.82 -28.54
N ILE A 329 5.41 -2.58 -27.60
CA ILE A 329 6.15 -3.81 -27.94
C ILE A 329 5.17 -4.95 -28.29
N PRO A 330 5.29 -5.62 -29.45
CA PRO A 330 4.46 -6.78 -29.79
C PRO A 330 4.87 -7.99 -28.94
N SER A 331 3.89 -8.80 -28.52
CA SER A 331 4.13 -9.98 -27.68
C SER A 331 4.80 -11.14 -28.44
N GLN A 332 4.80 -11.09 -29.78
CA GLN A 332 5.20 -12.18 -30.66
C GLN A 332 4.44 -13.50 -30.41
N SER A 333 3.30 -13.43 -29.70
CA SER A 333 2.37 -14.54 -29.56
C SER A 333 1.61 -14.76 -30.87
N LYS A 334 1.08 -15.98 -31.06
CA LYS A 334 0.20 -16.32 -32.20
C LYS A 334 -1.00 -15.37 -32.34
N SER A 335 -1.40 -14.71 -31.25
CA SER A 335 -2.50 -13.76 -31.18
C SER A 335 -2.19 -12.36 -31.78
N LYS A 336 -0.94 -12.05 -32.19
CA LYS A 336 -0.51 -10.70 -32.63
C LYS A 336 -0.80 -9.56 -31.63
N SER A 337 -1.00 -9.87 -30.34
CA SER A 337 -1.23 -8.87 -29.30
C SER A 337 0.05 -8.09 -28.94
N ARG A 338 -0.10 -6.93 -28.29
CA ARG A 338 1.00 -6.22 -27.63
C ARG A 338 1.31 -6.86 -26.27
N ILE A 339 2.39 -6.45 -25.61
CA ILE A 339 2.70 -6.94 -24.26
C ILE A 339 1.60 -6.50 -23.28
N LEU A 340 1.08 -5.28 -23.46
CA LEU A 340 -0.04 -4.74 -22.72
C LEU A 340 -1.09 -4.19 -23.70
N ASP A 341 -2.36 -4.50 -23.48
CA ASP A 341 -3.50 -3.95 -24.20
C ASP A 341 -4.56 -3.44 -23.22
N TRP A 342 -5.67 -2.92 -23.76
CA TRP A 342 -6.72 -2.33 -22.92
C TRP A 342 -7.56 -3.36 -22.16
N GLU A 343 -7.61 -4.61 -22.64
CA GLU A 343 -8.28 -5.69 -21.91
C GLU A 343 -7.52 -6.00 -20.62
N ILE A 344 -6.18 -6.06 -20.68
CA ILE A 344 -5.34 -6.22 -19.50
C ILE A 344 -5.40 -4.96 -18.63
N ALA A 345 -5.24 -3.77 -19.21
CA ALA A 345 -5.20 -2.50 -18.48
C ALA A 345 -6.54 -2.14 -17.80
N ALA A 346 -7.67 -2.64 -18.29
CA ALA A 346 -8.98 -2.46 -17.65
C ALA A 346 -9.05 -3.09 -16.25
N ASN A 347 -8.15 -4.02 -15.92
CA ASN A 347 -8.05 -4.64 -14.58
C ASN A 347 -7.37 -3.76 -13.54
N LEU A 348 -7.05 -2.50 -13.86
CA LEU A 348 -6.57 -1.54 -12.87
C LEU A 348 -7.56 -1.40 -11.69
N PRO A 349 -7.07 -1.36 -10.44
CA PRO A 349 -7.94 -1.24 -9.28
C PRO A 349 -8.43 0.21 -9.09
N TRP A 350 -9.37 0.63 -9.93
CA TRP A 350 -9.95 1.99 -9.93
C TRP A 350 -10.52 2.40 -8.57
N HIS A 351 -10.99 1.43 -7.78
CA HIS A 351 -11.48 1.69 -6.43
C HIS A 351 -10.39 2.24 -5.50
N ILE A 352 -9.14 1.76 -5.60
CA ILE A 352 -8.00 2.29 -4.83
C ILE A 352 -7.60 3.68 -5.35
N ILE A 353 -7.63 3.87 -6.67
CA ILE A 353 -7.31 5.17 -7.30
C ILE A 353 -8.28 6.26 -6.81
N LEU A 354 -9.57 5.96 -6.77
CA LEU A 354 -10.59 6.88 -6.26
C LEU A 354 -10.45 7.09 -4.74
N LEU A 355 -10.11 6.03 -3.99
CA LEU A 355 -9.85 6.11 -2.55
C LEU A 355 -8.77 7.15 -2.25
N PHE A 356 -7.59 7.01 -2.89
CA PHE A 356 -6.52 8.01 -2.79
C PHE A 356 -6.98 9.43 -3.06
N GLY A 357 -7.73 9.63 -4.15
CA GLY A 357 -8.26 10.95 -4.49
C GLY A 357 -9.14 11.55 -3.40
N GLY A 358 -9.99 10.72 -2.77
CA GLY A 358 -10.82 11.11 -1.64
C GLY A 358 -10.02 11.48 -0.40
N GLY A 359 -9.03 10.67 -0.02
CA GLY A 359 -8.11 10.98 1.07
C GLY A 359 -7.30 12.25 0.83
N PHE A 360 -6.83 12.49 -0.40
CA PHE A 360 -6.11 13.71 -0.77
C PHE A 360 -7.00 14.94 -0.76
N ALA A 361 -8.24 14.79 -1.24
CA ALA A 361 -9.25 15.82 -1.13
C ALA A 361 -9.51 16.16 0.33
N LEU A 362 -9.72 15.15 1.18
CA LEU A 362 -9.93 15.33 2.61
C LEU A 362 -8.76 16.07 3.28
N ALA A 363 -7.51 15.62 3.05
CA ALA A 363 -6.31 16.26 3.56
C ALA A 363 -6.19 17.73 3.13
N SER A 364 -6.46 18.02 1.85
CA SER A 364 -6.49 19.40 1.36
C SER A 364 -7.62 20.20 2.00
N GLY A 365 -8.80 19.62 2.20
CA GLY A 365 -9.91 20.24 2.89
C GLY A 365 -9.56 20.61 4.33
N PHE A 366 -8.85 19.74 5.05
CA PHE A 366 -8.34 20.01 6.41
C PHE A 366 -7.44 21.23 6.45
N LYS A 367 -6.53 21.35 5.48
CA LYS A 367 -5.60 22.48 5.36
C LYS A 367 -6.33 23.77 4.97
N GLU A 368 -7.07 23.75 3.87
CA GLU A 368 -7.72 24.94 3.30
C GLU A 368 -8.83 25.50 4.20
N SER A 369 -9.58 24.64 4.89
CA SER A 369 -10.63 25.11 5.80
C SER A 369 -10.10 25.64 7.13
N GLY A 370 -8.82 25.40 7.45
CA GLY A 370 -8.23 25.71 8.75
C GLY A 370 -8.55 24.68 9.85
N LEU A 371 -9.17 23.55 9.51
CA LEU A 371 -9.43 22.47 10.47
C LEU A 371 -8.14 21.88 11.04
N SER A 372 -7.07 21.78 10.25
CA SER A 372 -5.75 21.37 10.76
C SER A 372 -5.27 22.27 11.89
N LEU A 373 -5.40 23.60 11.75
CA LEU A 373 -4.99 24.53 12.80
C LEU A 373 -5.87 24.41 14.04
N TRP A 374 -7.18 24.22 13.86
CA TRP A 374 -8.09 23.98 14.97
C TRP A 374 -7.74 22.70 15.73
N CYS A 375 -7.52 21.58 15.03
CA CYS A 375 -7.08 20.33 15.64
C CYS A 375 -5.75 20.51 16.37
N ALA A 376 -4.80 21.25 15.78
CA ALA A 376 -3.53 21.53 16.41
C ALA A 376 -3.71 22.23 17.76
N GLN A 377 -4.56 23.26 17.82
CA GLN A 377 -4.86 23.97 19.07
C GLN A 377 -5.46 23.05 20.15
N GLN A 378 -6.39 22.16 19.77
CA GLN A 378 -6.97 21.20 20.72
C GLN A 378 -5.95 20.17 21.23
N LEU A 379 -4.90 19.90 20.47
CA LEU A 379 -3.89 18.88 20.79
C LEU A 379 -2.62 19.46 21.43
N GLN A 380 -2.50 20.77 21.62
CA GLN A 380 -1.31 21.42 22.21
C GLN A 380 -0.91 20.85 23.58
N GLY A 381 -1.89 20.41 24.39
CA GLY A 381 -1.61 19.78 25.69
C GLY A 381 -0.73 18.52 25.61
N LEU A 382 -0.76 17.81 24.47
CA LEU A 382 0.09 16.65 24.22
C LEU A 382 1.55 17.00 24.01
N GLY A 383 1.90 18.28 23.80
CA GLY A 383 3.28 18.72 23.63
C GLY A 383 4.16 18.57 24.87
N THR A 384 3.55 18.35 26.03
CA THR A 384 4.25 18.05 27.28
C THR A 384 4.70 16.58 27.38
N ILE A 385 4.15 15.70 26.55
CA ILE A 385 4.42 14.26 26.56
C ILE A 385 5.69 13.99 25.75
N HIS A 386 6.54 13.10 26.27
CA HIS A 386 7.77 12.70 25.58
C HIS A 386 7.46 12.10 24.19
N PRO A 387 8.13 12.53 23.09
CA PRO A 387 7.82 12.10 21.73
C PRO A 387 7.78 10.58 21.53
N LEU A 388 8.65 9.83 22.22
CA LEU A 388 8.65 8.37 22.16
C LEU A 388 7.34 7.74 22.64
N ILE A 389 6.74 8.29 23.71
CA ILE A 389 5.47 7.79 24.25
C ILE A 389 4.34 8.04 23.26
N LEU A 390 4.34 9.23 22.63
CA LEU A 390 3.39 9.57 21.57
C LEU A 390 3.50 8.59 20.40
N ILE A 391 4.72 8.29 19.94
CA ILE A 391 4.96 7.35 18.85
C ILE A 391 4.47 5.95 19.19
N VAL A 392 4.79 5.43 20.39
CA VAL A 392 4.36 4.09 20.81
C VAL A 392 2.83 4.00 20.91
N ALA A 393 2.19 4.98 21.53
CA ALA A 393 0.73 5.03 21.65
C ALA A 393 0.06 5.11 20.27
N LEU A 394 0.63 5.89 19.36
CA LEU A 394 0.17 6.04 17.99
C LEU A 394 0.34 4.74 17.19
N CYS A 395 1.50 4.08 17.25
CA CYS A 395 1.69 2.80 16.59
C CYS A 395 0.68 1.76 17.09
N PHE A 396 0.50 1.67 18.42
CA PHE A 396 -0.48 0.77 19.03
C PHE A 396 -1.91 1.05 18.55
N LEU A 397 -2.32 2.32 18.56
CA LEU A 397 -3.63 2.74 18.07
C LEU A 397 -3.83 2.38 16.61
N MET A 398 -2.86 2.73 15.76
CA MET A 398 -2.95 2.51 14.32
C MET A 398 -3.00 1.01 13.99
N THR A 399 -2.13 0.20 14.59
CA THR A 399 -2.15 -1.26 14.41
C THR A 399 -3.48 -1.87 14.86
N PHE A 400 -3.98 -1.50 16.04
CA PHE A 400 -5.27 -2.01 16.52
C PHE A 400 -6.45 -1.60 15.62
N LEU A 401 -6.46 -0.35 15.14
CA LEU A 401 -7.51 0.10 14.24
C LEU A 401 -7.49 -0.64 12.90
N THR A 402 -6.32 -0.95 12.37
CA THR A 402 -6.20 -1.67 11.09
C THR A 402 -6.60 -3.14 11.15
N GLU A 403 -6.76 -3.73 12.33
CA GLU A 403 -7.44 -5.03 12.47
C GLU A 403 -8.94 -4.95 12.15
N LEU A 404 -9.54 -3.77 12.35
CA LEU A 404 -10.97 -3.55 12.23
C LEU A 404 -11.36 -2.83 10.94
N THR A 405 -10.39 -2.27 10.22
CA THR A 405 -10.63 -1.29 9.15
C THR A 405 -9.60 -1.42 8.03
N SER A 406 -9.94 -0.94 6.83
CA SER A 406 -9.00 -0.92 5.70
C SER A 406 -7.75 -0.08 5.99
N ASN A 407 -6.56 -0.68 5.82
CA ASN A 407 -5.26 -0.03 5.98
C ASN A 407 -5.17 1.36 5.32
N THR A 408 -5.74 1.48 4.12
CA THR A 408 -5.66 2.69 3.31
C THR A 408 -6.59 3.78 3.85
N ALA A 409 -7.82 3.41 4.18
CA ALA A 409 -8.80 4.35 4.73
C ALA A 409 -8.32 4.88 6.10
N THR A 410 -7.72 4.01 6.92
CA THR A 410 -7.14 4.40 8.21
C THR A 410 -5.98 5.37 8.05
N ALA A 411 -5.06 5.11 7.11
CA ALA A 411 -3.99 6.05 6.81
C ALA A 411 -4.54 7.41 6.33
N GLU A 412 -5.49 7.43 5.39
CA GLU A 412 -6.04 8.66 4.83
C GLU A 412 -6.82 9.50 5.85
N MET A 413 -7.46 8.87 6.82
CA MET A 413 -8.20 9.55 7.86
C MET A 413 -7.28 10.16 8.92
N PHE A 414 -6.26 9.43 9.36
CA PHE A 414 -5.42 9.87 10.48
C PHE A 414 -4.25 10.75 10.06
N LEU A 415 -3.65 10.56 8.88
CA LEU A 415 -2.46 11.30 8.47
C LEU A 415 -2.64 12.84 8.47
N PRO A 416 -3.79 13.42 8.04
CA PRO A 416 -4.02 14.86 8.15
C PRO A 416 -4.08 15.36 9.60
N ILE A 417 -4.63 14.55 10.51
CA ILE A 417 -4.70 14.84 11.94
C ILE A 417 -3.30 14.78 12.55
N LEU A 418 -2.50 13.79 12.17
CA LEU A 418 -1.11 13.64 12.63
C LEU A 418 -0.21 14.76 12.11
N ALA A 419 -0.44 15.24 10.89
CA ALA A 419 0.22 16.42 10.36
C ALA A 419 -0.09 17.67 11.22
N ALA A 420 -1.35 17.86 11.60
CA ALA A 420 -1.74 18.93 12.52
C ALA A 420 -1.12 18.78 13.91
N LEU A 421 -1.09 17.57 14.46
CA LEU A 421 -0.45 17.26 15.73
C LEU A 421 1.05 17.55 15.73
N ALA A 422 1.75 17.22 14.64
CA ALA A 422 3.18 17.50 14.50
C ALA A 422 3.48 19.00 14.60
N VAL A 423 2.63 19.84 13.98
CA VAL A 423 2.72 21.30 14.09
C VAL A 423 2.41 21.76 15.52
N ALA A 424 1.39 21.20 16.16
CA ALA A 424 0.97 21.56 17.52
C ALA A 424 2.04 21.30 18.59
N VAL A 425 2.78 20.19 18.42
CA VAL A 425 3.81 19.73 19.35
C VAL A 425 5.22 20.15 18.89
N GLU A 426 5.32 20.91 17.79
CA GLU A 426 6.57 21.44 17.23
C GLU A 426 7.64 20.36 16.96
N VAL A 427 7.21 19.17 16.52
CA VAL A 427 8.09 18.06 16.16
C VAL A 427 8.15 17.86 14.65
N ASN A 428 9.22 17.22 14.18
CA ASN A 428 9.32 16.84 12.77
C ASN A 428 8.14 15.90 12.41
N PRO A 429 7.31 16.22 11.39
CA PRO A 429 6.13 15.44 11.04
C PRO A 429 6.43 13.98 10.68
N LEU A 430 7.64 13.70 10.18
CA LEU A 430 8.07 12.33 9.86
C LEU A 430 8.09 11.43 11.10
N LEU A 431 8.29 11.98 12.31
CA LEU A 431 8.29 11.21 13.55
C LEU A 431 6.91 10.64 13.91
N LEU A 432 5.83 11.26 13.44
CA LEU A 432 4.46 10.81 13.72
C LEU A 432 3.84 10.11 12.51
N MET A 433 3.99 10.72 11.32
CA MET A 433 3.32 10.25 10.11
C MET A 433 3.93 8.95 9.57
N VAL A 434 5.26 8.78 9.61
CA VAL A 434 5.89 7.55 9.10
C VAL A 434 5.54 6.33 9.97
N PRO A 435 5.69 6.36 11.30
CA PRO A 435 5.28 5.22 12.13
C PRO A 435 3.80 4.88 12.01
N ALA A 436 2.91 5.87 11.93
CA ALA A 436 1.49 5.63 11.67
C ALA A 436 1.24 4.91 10.34
N THR A 437 1.91 5.37 9.27
CA THR A 437 1.78 4.81 7.93
C THR A 437 2.21 3.35 7.89
N LEU A 438 3.38 3.05 8.48
CA LEU A 438 3.89 1.68 8.53
C LEU A 438 2.99 0.79 9.40
N SER A 439 2.53 1.30 10.56
CA SER A 439 1.62 0.58 11.45
C SER A 439 0.30 0.22 10.78
N CYS A 440 -0.17 1.01 9.80
CA CYS A 440 -1.35 0.67 9.03
C CYS A 440 -1.21 -0.62 8.20
N SER A 441 0.01 -1.09 7.93
CA SER A 441 0.26 -2.35 7.23
C SER A 441 0.89 -3.41 8.13
N CYS A 442 0.72 -3.25 9.45
CA CYS A 442 1.18 -4.20 10.48
C CYS A 442 0.00 -4.87 11.22
N ALA A 443 -1.16 -4.98 10.56
CA ALA A 443 -2.22 -5.90 10.96
C ALA A 443 -1.81 -7.35 10.63
#